data_AF-Q4N022-F1
#
_entry.id   AF-Q4N022-F1
#
_cell.length_a   1.000
_cell.length_b   1.000
_cell.length_c   1.000
_cell.angle_alpha   90.00
_cell.angle_beta   90.00
_cell.angle_gamma   90.00
#
_symmetry.space_group_name_H-M   'P 1'
#
loop_
_entity.id
_entity.type
_entity.pdbx_description
1 polymer ?
#
loop_
_entity_poly.entity_id
_entity_poly.type
_entity_poly.pdbx_seq_one_letter_code
_entity_poly.pdbx_strand_id
1 'polypeptide(L)'
;MTANFDEFMFMALKECRGIEDVLEKFFSFLRKRTDFCHTILTPEQLKQFNLDNSVNSRGFMPNQMRDLVNKIIEDNILLYRRANQPYLLPSSPRSESSQKSNSSDKPKPTNDSTGKSYSSDNPKPTDDSENLNSDNLNSEKSELKYTVNTWNGAVTEKYAWSQTFKEVTVEILSPRKITPKDVFITITKDSLTVKIQGQVFIDGEFCKSVNSFDSVWSIEDGFRILLSIEKSEELWWDCVIKGHETIDTQEIESVKRLDEFSSSEQNAILKLIKDHKDKNKFQ
;
A
#
# COMPACT_ATOMS: atom_id res chain seq x y z
N MET A 1 -5.30 4.60 -9.55
CA MET A 1 -4.79 5.86 -8.95
C MET A 1 -4.32 5.68 -7.50
N THR A 2 -5.10 5.06 -6.60
CA THR A 2 -4.69 4.81 -5.19
C THR A 2 -3.45 3.92 -5.05
N ALA A 3 -3.45 2.72 -5.64
CA ALA A 3 -2.43 1.69 -5.38
C ALA A 3 -0.96 2.13 -5.56
N ASN A 4 -0.67 2.98 -6.54
CA ASN A 4 0.68 3.54 -6.77
C ASN A 4 1.13 4.46 -5.60
N PHE A 5 0.19 5.20 -5.02
CA PHE A 5 0.45 5.99 -3.81
C PHE A 5 0.60 5.10 -2.56
N ASP A 6 -0.21 4.05 -2.44
CA ASP A 6 -0.11 3.09 -1.34
C ASP A 6 1.27 2.39 -1.34
N GLU A 7 1.78 2.00 -2.51
CA GLU A 7 3.12 1.42 -2.69
C GLU A 7 4.24 2.40 -2.32
N PHE A 8 4.17 3.65 -2.79
CA PHE A 8 5.10 4.72 -2.37
C PHE A 8 5.09 4.92 -0.84
N MET A 9 3.90 4.89 -0.22
CA MET A 9 3.77 4.97 1.23
C MET A 9 4.40 3.74 1.91
N PHE A 10 4.21 2.53 1.39
CA PHE A 10 4.89 1.33 1.93
C PHE A 10 6.42 1.40 1.82
N MET A 11 6.98 1.97 0.75
CA MET A 11 8.42 2.23 0.65
C MET A 11 8.87 3.24 1.73
N ALA A 12 8.16 4.35 1.89
CA ALA A 12 8.45 5.34 2.93
C ALA A 12 8.33 4.74 4.36
N LEU A 13 7.35 3.85 4.60
CA LEU A 13 7.19 3.14 5.86
C LEU A 13 8.38 2.20 6.16
N LYS A 14 8.91 1.49 5.15
CA LYS A 14 10.07 0.57 5.30
C LYS A 14 11.33 1.29 5.80
N GLU A 15 11.54 2.56 5.42
CA GLU A 15 12.67 3.38 5.90
C GLU A 15 12.44 4.02 7.29
N CYS A 16 11.30 3.76 7.95
CA CYS A 16 10.92 4.38 9.21
C CYS A 16 10.90 3.43 10.39
N ARG A 17 11.27 3.94 11.57
CA ARG A 17 11.35 3.16 12.82
C ARG A 17 10.00 2.94 13.50
N GLY A 18 8.96 3.65 13.05
CA GLY A 18 7.62 3.64 13.60
C GLY A 18 6.81 4.84 13.08
N ILE A 19 5.50 4.87 13.35
CA ILE A 19 4.58 5.87 12.81
C ILE A 19 4.96 7.33 13.16
N GLU A 20 5.61 7.56 14.30
CA GLU A 20 6.08 8.88 14.73
C GLU A 20 7.17 9.43 13.80
N ASP A 21 8.15 8.58 13.42
CA ASP A 21 9.23 8.91 12.48
C ASP A 21 8.68 9.16 11.06
N VAL A 22 7.66 8.41 10.64
CA VAL A 22 6.94 8.63 9.37
C VAL A 22 6.30 10.01 9.35
N LEU A 23 5.55 10.35 10.40
CA LEU A 23 4.87 11.65 10.51
C LEU A 23 5.87 12.79 10.63
N GLU A 24 6.96 12.64 11.40
CA GLU A 24 8.02 13.65 11.47
C GLU A 24 8.67 13.86 10.10
N LYS A 25 9.08 12.80 9.40
CA LYS A 25 9.66 12.89 8.04
C LYS A 25 8.70 13.57 7.07
N PHE A 26 7.41 13.23 7.09
CA PHE A 26 6.38 13.83 6.23
C PHE A 26 6.20 15.34 6.50
N PHE A 27 5.98 15.75 7.76
CA PHE A 27 5.84 17.17 8.08
C PHE A 27 7.18 17.94 7.92
N SER A 28 8.32 17.28 8.12
CA SER A 28 9.65 17.83 7.86
C SER A 28 9.92 18.03 6.36
N PHE A 29 9.40 17.16 5.49
CA PHE A 29 9.37 17.37 4.04
C PHE A 29 8.48 18.56 3.66
N LEU A 30 7.22 18.59 4.14
CA LEU A 30 6.29 19.67 3.84
C LEU A 30 6.86 21.04 4.24
N ARG A 31 7.39 21.16 5.46
CA ARG A 31 8.08 22.37 5.97
C ARG A 31 9.26 22.83 5.10
N LYS A 32 9.95 21.92 4.41
CA LYS A 32 11.16 22.20 3.60
C LYS A 32 10.87 22.43 2.12
N ARG A 33 9.76 21.91 1.60
CA ARG A 33 9.47 21.82 0.14
C ARG A 33 8.16 22.49 -0.27
N THR A 34 7.33 22.90 0.68
CA THR A 34 6.02 23.52 0.45
C THR A 34 5.82 24.72 1.37
N ASP A 35 4.76 25.48 1.12
CA ASP A 35 4.25 26.56 1.96
C ASP A 35 3.25 26.09 3.03
N PHE A 36 3.12 24.78 3.27
CA PHE A 36 2.22 24.17 4.26
C PHE A 36 2.33 24.77 5.69
N CYS A 37 3.55 25.14 6.11
CA CYS A 37 3.81 25.76 7.41
C CYS A 37 3.75 27.30 7.38
N HIS A 38 3.57 27.92 6.21
CA HIS A 38 3.57 29.38 6.06
C HIS A 38 2.19 29.93 6.40
N THR A 39 2.13 30.85 7.37
CA THR A 39 0.88 31.46 7.83
C THR A 39 0.72 32.84 7.23
N ILE A 40 -0.38 33.06 6.50
CA ILE A 40 -0.80 34.36 5.97
C ILE A 40 -1.19 35.27 7.14
N LEU A 41 -0.65 36.49 7.14
CA LEU A 41 -0.88 37.50 8.17
C LEU A 41 -2.04 38.42 7.81
N THR A 42 -2.82 38.85 8.80
CA THR A 42 -3.88 39.85 8.58
C THR A 42 -3.29 41.22 8.21
N PRO A 43 -4.04 42.12 7.56
CA PRO A 43 -3.59 43.48 7.27
C PRO A 43 -3.23 44.31 8.51
N GLU A 44 -3.71 43.91 9.70
CA GLU A 44 -3.35 44.49 10.99
C GLU A 44 -1.99 43.97 11.47
N GLN A 45 -1.75 42.66 11.36
CA GLN A 45 -0.47 42.03 11.69
C GLN A 45 0.66 42.51 10.76
N LEU A 46 0.40 42.65 9.46
CA LEU A 46 1.37 43.24 8.52
C LEU A 46 1.84 44.63 8.99
N LYS A 47 0.90 45.50 9.40
CA LYS A 47 1.22 46.82 9.95
C LYS A 47 1.96 46.73 11.29
N GLN A 48 1.56 45.82 12.17
CA GLN A 48 2.19 45.60 13.47
C GLN A 48 3.67 45.17 13.35
N PHE A 49 3.99 44.31 12.38
CA PHE A 49 5.35 43.83 12.11
C PHE A 49 6.13 44.69 11.09
N ASN A 50 5.52 45.76 10.56
CA ASN A 50 6.07 46.60 9.50
C ASN A 50 6.49 45.80 8.25
N LEU A 51 5.63 44.87 7.82
CA LEU A 51 5.82 43.99 6.67
C LEU A 51 4.91 44.39 5.49
N ASP A 52 5.42 44.22 4.27
CA ASP A 52 4.66 44.34 3.04
C ASP A 52 3.86 43.06 2.73
N ASN A 53 2.78 43.20 1.94
CA ASN A 53 1.90 42.09 1.56
C ASN A 53 2.58 41.03 0.66
N SER A 54 3.78 41.27 0.14
CA SER A 54 4.61 40.22 -0.51
C SER A 54 4.84 38.98 0.37
N VAL A 55 4.83 39.11 1.71
CA VAL A 55 4.93 37.94 2.62
C VAL A 55 3.69 37.04 2.60
N ASN A 56 2.55 37.55 2.12
CA ASN A 56 1.28 36.81 1.98
C ASN A 56 1.10 36.19 0.57
N SER A 57 2.16 36.15 -0.24
CA SER A 57 2.12 35.61 -1.61
C SER A 57 1.89 34.08 -1.70
N ARG A 58 1.96 33.37 -0.57
CA ARG A 58 1.87 31.90 -0.43
C ARG A 58 1.35 31.53 0.97
N GLY A 59 1.07 30.25 1.19
CA GLY A 59 0.67 29.71 2.48
C GLY A 59 -0.83 29.78 2.77
N PHE A 60 -1.17 29.65 4.06
CA PHE A 60 -2.53 29.36 4.52
C PHE A 60 -2.95 30.25 5.69
N MET A 61 -4.25 30.36 5.94
CA MET A 61 -4.77 31.11 7.09
C MET A 61 -4.40 30.44 8.42
N PRO A 62 -4.32 31.20 9.54
CA PRO A 62 -4.03 30.64 10.86
C PRO A 62 -4.92 29.42 11.20
N ASN A 63 -4.29 28.35 11.69
CA ASN A 63 -4.86 27.03 11.97
C ASN A 63 -5.43 26.23 10.78
N GLN A 64 -5.68 26.81 9.61
CA GLN A 64 -6.36 26.16 8.47
C GLN A 64 -5.81 24.76 8.13
N MET A 65 -4.48 24.60 8.04
CA MET A 65 -3.86 23.31 7.71
C MET A 65 -3.85 22.32 8.87
N ARG A 66 -3.89 22.80 10.11
CA ARG A 66 -4.05 21.96 11.31
C ARG A 66 -5.45 21.37 11.34
N ASP A 67 -6.46 22.20 11.09
CA ASP A 67 -7.87 21.78 11.11
C ASP A 67 -8.19 20.84 9.94
N LEU A 68 -7.57 21.08 8.77
CA LEU A 68 -7.63 20.16 7.63
C LEU A 68 -7.00 18.78 7.96
N VAL A 69 -5.81 18.74 8.55
CA VAL A 69 -5.16 17.49 8.96
C VAL A 69 -5.99 16.75 10.02
N ASN A 70 -6.47 17.46 11.05
CA ASN A 70 -7.33 16.88 12.09
C ASN A 70 -8.59 16.24 11.46
N LYS A 71 -9.25 16.94 10.53
CA LYS A 71 -10.43 16.42 9.82
C LYS A 71 -10.11 15.15 9.03
N ILE A 72 -9.02 15.16 8.24
CA ILE A 72 -8.61 14.01 7.43
C ILE A 72 -8.31 12.79 8.31
N ILE A 73 -7.69 13.00 9.49
CA ILE A 73 -7.43 11.93 10.46
C ILE A 73 -8.74 11.34 10.99
N GLU A 74 -9.68 12.16 11.47
CA GLU A 74 -10.98 11.69 11.98
C GLU A 74 -11.83 11.00 10.90
N ASP A 75 -11.87 11.54 9.68
CA ASP A 75 -12.58 10.92 8.54
C ASP A 75 -12.02 9.51 8.23
N ASN A 76 -10.70 9.32 8.26
CA ASN A 76 -10.05 8.02 8.04
C ASN A 76 -10.25 7.05 9.22
N ILE A 77 -10.16 7.51 10.46
CA ILE A 77 -10.47 6.72 11.65
C ILE A 77 -11.93 6.23 11.60
N LEU A 78 -12.85 7.09 11.18
CA LEU A 78 -14.28 6.76 11.06
C LEU A 78 -14.54 5.74 9.93
N LEU A 79 -13.84 5.84 8.80
CA LEU A 79 -13.88 4.84 7.73
C LEU A 79 -13.33 3.48 8.20
N TYR A 80 -12.17 3.45 8.86
CA TYR A 80 -11.59 2.22 9.40
C TYR A 80 -12.51 1.56 10.44
N ARG A 81 -13.11 2.35 11.35
CA ARG A 81 -14.08 1.84 12.33
C ARG A 81 -15.31 1.23 11.66
N ARG A 82 -15.87 1.84 10.60
CA ARG A 82 -17.00 1.25 9.86
C ARG A 82 -16.70 -0.12 9.26
N ALA A 83 -15.49 -0.34 8.74
CA ALA A 83 -15.09 -1.62 8.16
C ALA A 83 -14.70 -2.67 9.22
N ASN A 84 -13.88 -2.28 10.20
CA ASN A 84 -13.14 -3.24 11.03
C ASN A 84 -13.49 -3.20 12.53
N GLN A 85 -14.10 -2.10 13.02
CA GLN A 85 -14.42 -1.91 14.44
C GLN A 85 -15.79 -1.23 14.65
N PRO A 86 -16.89 -1.74 14.05
CA PRO A 86 -18.18 -1.03 14.04
C PRO A 86 -18.79 -0.85 15.43
N TYR A 87 -18.40 -1.69 16.40
CA TYR A 87 -18.77 -1.59 17.81
C TYR A 87 -18.17 -0.37 18.55
N LEU A 88 -17.22 0.36 17.92
CA LEU A 88 -16.70 1.64 18.42
C LEU A 88 -17.41 2.87 17.81
N LEU A 89 -18.38 2.66 16.91
CA LEU A 89 -19.20 3.75 16.39
C LEU A 89 -20.28 4.13 17.42
N PRO A 90 -20.66 5.41 17.54
CA PRO A 90 -21.84 5.78 18.31
C PRO A 90 -23.07 5.04 17.77
N SER A 91 -23.72 4.24 18.62
CA SER A 91 -25.02 3.65 18.32
C SER A 91 -25.97 4.76 17.89
N SER A 92 -26.50 4.66 16.65
CA SER A 92 -27.48 5.64 16.17
C SER A 92 -28.63 5.73 17.17
N PRO A 93 -29.05 6.93 17.61
CA PRO A 93 -29.94 7.10 18.76
C PRO A 93 -31.36 6.62 18.44
N ARG A 94 -31.58 5.31 18.61
CA ARG A 94 -32.88 4.64 18.58
C ARG A 94 -33.79 5.32 19.60
N SER A 95 -34.94 5.80 19.14
CA SER A 95 -35.81 6.69 19.90
C SER A 95 -36.69 5.94 20.92
N GLU A 96 -36.06 5.45 22.00
CA GLU A 96 -36.72 4.85 23.17
C GLU A 96 -36.12 5.54 24.42
N SER A 97 -36.76 6.58 24.96
CA SER A 97 -37.84 6.51 25.96
C SER A 97 -37.37 6.04 27.35
N SER A 98 -37.02 7.01 28.19
CA SER A 98 -37.27 7.04 29.63
C SER A 98 -37.08 5.75 30.45
N GLN A 99 -35.89 5.56 31.02
CA GLN A 99 -35.79 5.09 32.41
C GLN A 99 -34.66 5.79 33.16
N LYS A 100 -34.99 6.30 34.37
CA LYS A 100 -34.04 6.92 35.30
C LYS A 100 -33.64 5.91 36.36
N SER A 101 -32.35 5.79 36.64
CA SER A 101 -31.85 5.33 37.94
C SER A 101 -30.55 6.07 38.26
N ASN A 102 -30.52 6.74 39.41
CA ASN A 102 -29.35 7.48 39.88
C ASN A 102 -28.43 6.56 40.69
N SER A 103 -27.11 6.71 40.53
CA SER A 103 -26.16 6.66 41.64
C SER A 103 -24.84 7.35 41.28
N SER A 104 -24.30 8.12 42.22
CA SER A 104 -22.92 8.62 42.21
C SER A 104 -21.94 7.43 42.40
N ASP A 105 -20.63 7.52 42.16
CA ASP A 105 -19.69 8.57 42.59
C ASP A 105 -18.38 8.67 41.79
N LYS A 106 -17.58 9.69 42.12
CA LYS A 106 -16.14 9.84 41.80
C LYS A 106 -15.38 9.98 43.14
N PRO A 107 -14.12 9.51 43.31
CA PRO A 107 -13.02 10.05 42.51
C PRO A 107 -11.83 9.10 42.16
N LYS A 108 -10.90 9.66 41.37
CA LYS A 108 -9.49 9.29 41.13
C LYS A 108 -8.63 9.41 42.44
N PRO A 109 -7.29 9.14 42.45
CA PRO A 109 -6.48 8.08 41.81
C PRO A 109 -5.32 7.54 42.71
N THR A 110 -4.71 6.40 42.37
CA THR A 110 -3.30 6.02 42.65
C THR A 110 -3.05 4.62 42.03
N ASN A 111 -1.85 4.05 41.93
CA ASN A 111 -0.50 4.43 41.48
C ASN A 111 0.32 3.11 41.61
N ASP A 112 1.34 2.94 40.77
CA ASP A 112 2.42 1.95 40.86
C ASP A 112 2.19 0.42 41.01
N SER A 113 2.56 -0.28 39.93
CA SER A 113 3.78 -1.11 39.88
C SER A 113 4.19 -1.94 41.12
N THR A 114 3.99 -3.26 41.06
CA THR A 114 5.12 -4.21 41.05
C THR A 114 4.66 -5.59 40.58
N GLY A 115 5.51 -6.30 39.83
CA GLY A 115 5.15 -7.59 39.23
C GLY A 115 5.59 -8.79 40.07
N LYS A 116 5.14 -10.00 39.66
CA LYS A 116 5.79 -11.26 40.01
C LYS A 116 5.65 -12.28 38.87
N SER A 117 6.78 -12.80 38.43
CA SER A 117 6.91 -13.99 37.58
C SER A 117 6.49 -15.26 38.32
N TYR A 118 5.99 -16.26 37.60
CA TYR A 118 6.48 -17.64 37.69
C TYR A 118 6.29 -18.35 36.33
N SER A 119 7.05 -19.42 36.12
CA SER A 119 7.23 -20.10 34.82
C SER A 119 6.76 -21.55 34.88
N SER A 120 6.47 -22.15 33.72
CA SER A 120 6.35 -23.61 33.50
C SER A 120 5.17 -24.32 34.20
N ASP A 121 4.63 -25.44 33.72
CA ASP A 121 5.03 -26.36 32.64
C ASP A 121 3.83 -26.92 31.85
N ASN A 122 4.12 -27.62 30.75
CA ASN A 122 3.16 -28.38 29.93
C ASN A 122 3.02 -29.83 30.46
N PRO A 123 1.86 -30.52 30.32
CA PRO A 123 1.89 -31.69 29.42
C PRO A 123 0.57 -32.05 28.67
N LYS A 124 0.75 -32.71 27.51
CA LYS A 124 -0.20 -33.61 26.80
C LYS A 124 0.27 -35.09 27.02
N PRO A 125 -0.26 -36.20 26.44
CA PRO A 125 -1.29 -36.42 25.39
C PRO A 125 -2.73 -36.47 26.00
N THR A 126 -3.81 -37.15 25.55
CA THR A 126 -4.13 -38.16 24.48
C THR A 126 -5.58 -37.88 23.96
N ASP A 127 -6.37 -38.87 23.52
CA ASP A 127 -6.58 -39.26 22.11
C ASP A 127 -7.94 -40.01 21.96
N ASP A 128 -8.41 -40.26 20.71
CA ASP A 128 -9.63 -41.01 20.33
C ASP A 128 -11.02 -40.44 20.79
N SER A 129 -12.15 -40.63 20.09
CA SER A 129 -12.46 -40.94 18.68
C SER A 129 -13.97 -40.72 18.37
N GLU A 130 -14.36 -40.61 17.08
CA GLU A 130 -15.71 -40.91 16.51
C GLU A 130 -16.97 -40.06 16.93
N ASN A 131 -18.05 -39.85 16.13
CA ASN A 131 -18.34 -40.06 14.69
C ASN A 131 -19.58 -39.21 14.21
N LEU A 132 -19.82 -39.17 12.88
CA LEU A 132 -21.08 -38.91 12.14
C LEU A 132 -21.85 -37.55 12.16
N ASN A 133 -21.88 -36.92 10.97
CA ASN A 133 -23.07 -36.61 10.11
C ASN A 133 -23.66 -35.18 9.88
N SER A 134 -23.91 -34.97 8.58
CA SER A 134 -24.98 -34.19 7.89
C SER A 134 -25.08 -32.65 7.98
N ASP A 135 -24.76 -32.04 6.84
CA ASP A 135 -25.52 -31.03 6.07
C ASP A 135 -25.64 -29.55 6.50
N ASN A 136 -25.42 -28.69 5.50
CA ASN A 136 -25.82 -27.26 5.37
C ASN A 136 -25.26 -26.27 6.43
N LEU A 137 -24.59 -25.17 6.06
CA LEU A 137 -24.91 -24.26 4.95
C LEU A 137 -23.68 -23.67 4.22
N ASN A 138 -23.91 -23.26 2.97
CA ASN A 138 -22.96 -22.58 2.10
C ASN A 138 -22.81 -21.08 2.44
N SER A 139 -21.79 -20.69 3.20
CA SER A 139 -21.54 -19.28 3.55
C SER A 139 -20.10 -18.97 3.99
N GLU A 140 -19.09 -19.18 3.13
CA GLU A 140 -17.82 -18.41 3.17
C GLU A 140 -16.94 -18.65 1.92
N LYS A 141 -17.50 -18.37 0.73
CA LYS A 141 -16.69 -18.20 -0.49
C LYS A 141 -16.56 -16.72 -0.81
N SER A 142 -15.76 -16.01 -0.02
CA SER A 142 -15.22 -14.73 -0.45
C SER A 142 -14.50 -14.94 -1.78
N GLU A 143 -14.88 -14.15 -2.79
CA GLU A 143 -14.20 -14.20 -4.09
C GLU A 143 -12.75 -13.75 -3.86
N LEU A 144 -11.80 -14.69 -3.97
CA LEU A 144 -10.38 -14.37 -4.01
C LEU A 144 -10.17 -13.44 -5.22
N LYS A 145 -9.84 -12.19 -4.92
CA LYS A 145 -9.59 -11.14 -5.90
C LYS A 145 -8.13 -10.75 -5.84
N TYR A 146 -7.55 -10.57 -7.02
CA TYR A 146 -6.19 -10.10 -7.17
C TYR A 146 -6.03 -8.74 -6.47
N THR A 147 -4.96 -8.59 -5.70
CA THR A 147 -4.52 -7.33 -5.07
C THR A 147 -3.45 -6.62 -5.89
N VAL A 148 -2.76 -7.30 -6.81
CA VAL A 148 -1.82 -6.65 -7.73
C VAL A 148 -2.56 -5.61 -8.57
N ASN A 149 -2.00 -4.40 -8.62
CA ASN A 149 -2.57 -3.35 -9.46
C ASN A 149 -2.16 -3.64 -10.91
N THR A 150 -3.10 -4.06 -11.77
CA THR A 150 -2.81 -4.44 -13.18
C THR A 150 -2.57 -3.23 -14.08
N TRP A 151 -1.92 -2.19 -13.54
CA TRP A 151 -1.44 -1.04 -14.29
C TRP A 151 -0.32 -1.51 -15.23
N ASN A 152 -0.42 -1.17 -16.52
CA ASN A 152 0.46 -1.64 -17.59
C ASN A 152 0.59 -3.19 -17.69
N GLY A 153 -0.39 -3.94 -17.16
CA GLY A 153 -0.47 -5.41 -17.20
C GLY A 153 -1.91 -5.88 -17.44
N ALA A 154 -2.23 -7.12 -17.07
CA ALA A 154 -3.58 -7.68 -17.26
C ALA A 154 -3.98 -8.69 -16.17
N VAL A 155 -5.28 -8.98 -16.10
CA VAL A 155 -5.80 -10.20 -15.48
C VAL A 155 -5.95 -11.25 -16.58
N THR A 156 -5.37 -12.43 -16.39
CA THR A 156 -5.59 -13.61 -17.23
C THR A 156 -6.43 -14.67 -16.51
N GLU A 157 -6.87 -15.71 -17.22
CA GLU A 157 -7.57 -16.86 -16.62
C GLU A 157 -6.83 -17.51 -15.44
N LYS A 158 -5.49 -17.39 -15.39
CA LYS A 158 -4.63 -18.06 -14.39
C LYS A 158 -4.03 -17.12 -13.37
N TYR A 159 -3.61 -15.93 -13.78
CA TYR A 159 -2.88 -14.99 -12.95
C TYR A 159 -3.18 -13.55 -13.35
N ALA A 160 -3.13 -12.63 -12.39
CA ALA A 160 -3.00 -11.21 -12.69
C ALA A 160 -1.53 -10.82 -12.68
N TRP A 161 -1.18 -9.81 -13.47
CA TRP A 161 0.17 -9.29 -13.53
C TRP A 161 0.20 -7.79 -13.78
N SER A 162 1.31 -7.19 -13.40
CA SER A 162 1.67 -5.80 -13.65
C SER A 162 3.15 -5.72 -13.99
N GLN A 163 3.60 -4.54 -14.42
CA GLN A 163 5.00 -4.33 -14.73
C GLN A 163 5.41 -2.88 -14.57
N THR A 164 6.68 -2.68 -14.26
CA THR A 164 7.39 -1.42 -14.46
C THR A 164 8.29 -1.57 -15.71
N PHE A 165 9.12 -0.56 -15.98
CA PHE A 165 10.14 -0.66 -17.02
C PHE A 165 11.21 -1.73 -16.70
N LYS A 166 11.34 -2.15 -15.42
CA LYS A 166 12.39 -3.07 -14.90
C LYS A 166 11.87 -4.40 -14.39
N GLU A 167 10.67 -4.42 -13.80
CA GLU A 167 10.12 -5.59 -13.12
C GLU A 167 8.82 -6.06 -13.78
N VAL A 168 8.50 -7.35 -13.65
CA VAL A 168 7.16 -7.90 -13.80
C VAL A 168 6.72 -8.48 -12.46
N THR A 169 5.56 -8.06 -11.95
CA THR A 169 4.95 -8.62 -10.74
C THR A 169 3.77 -9.51 -11.13
N VAL A 170 3.72 -10.74 -10.64
CA VAL A 170 2.69 -11.74 -10.98
C VAL A 170 2.02 -12.25 -9.71
N GLU A 171 0.69 -12.20 -9.64
CA GLU A 171 -0.11 -12.75 -8.55
C GLU A 171 -0.91 -13.97 -9.02
N ILE A 172 -0.77 -15.07 -8.28
CA ILE A 172 -1.50 -16.33 -8.51
C ILE A 172 -2.37 -16.61 -7.27
N LEU A 173 -3.65 -16.91 -7.50
CA LEU A 173 -4.63 -17.21 -6.45
C LEU A 173 -4.82 -18.71 -6.29
N SER A 174 -4.66 -19.21 -5.06
CA SER A 174 -4.99 -20.59 -4.68
C SER A 174 -6.37 -20.66 -4.01
N PRO A 175 -7.30 -21.50 -4.47
CA PRO A 175 -8.62 -21.69 -3.84
C PRO A 175 -8.56 -22.45 -2.50
N ARG A 176 -7.36 -22.84 -2.05
CA ARG A 176 -7.08 -23.54 -0.79
C ARG A 176 -5.90 -22.87 -0.09
N LYS A 177 -5.87 -22.96 1.24
CA LYS A 177 -4.73 -22.45 2.00
C LYS A 177 -3.46 -23.23 1.63
N ILE A 178 -2.41 -22.50 1.26
CA ILE A 178 -1.10 -23.01 0.85
C ILE A 178 -0.03 -22.65 1.87
N THR A 179 0.99 -23.51 1.97
CA THR A 179 2.21 -23.29 2.73
C THR A 179 3.42 -23.31 1.79
N PRO A 180 4.61 -22.85 2.21
CA PRO A 180 5.83 -22.94 1.40
C PRO A 180 6.26 -24.36 1.01
N LYS A 181 5.67 -25.41 1.60
CA LYS A 181 5.90 -26.81 1.22
C LYS A 181 5.01 -27.27 0.05
N ASP A 182 3.89 -26.58 -0.17
CA ASP A 182 2.92 -26.88 -1.23
C ASP A 182 3.29 -26.22 -2.56
N VAL A 183 4.19 -25.23 -2.53
CA VAL A 183 4.55 -24.37 -3.65
C VAL A 183 5.96 -24.71 -4.11
N PHE A 184 6.10 -25.07 -5.40
CA PHE A 184 7.39 -25.28 -6.05
C PHE A 184 7.48 -24.38 -7.27
N ILE A 185 8.37 -23.40 -7.22
CA ILE A 185 8.60 -22.42 -8.29
C ILE A 185 10.02 -22.56 -8.80
N THR A 186 10.17 -22.59 -10.12
CA THR A 186 11.47 -22.55 -10.81
C THR A 186 11.41 -21.40 -11.79
N ILE A 187 12.25 -20.38 -11.54
CA ILE A 187 12.51 -19.28 -12.46
C ILE A 187 13.87 -19.58 -13.10
N THR A 188 13.91 -19.68 -14.43
CA THR A 188 15.17 -19.66 -15.19
C THR A 188 15.29 -18.32 -15.92
N LYS A 189 16.41 -18.10 -16.62
CA LYS A 189 16.57 -16.91 -17.47
C LYS A 189 15.43 -16.72 -18.48
N ASP A 190 14.88 -17.81 -19.01
CA ASP A 190 13.99 -17.77 -20.17
C ASP A 190 12.68 -18.56 -19.96
N SER A 191 12.44 -19.14 -18.77
CA SER A 191 11.22 -19.91 -18.44
C SER A 191 10.75 -19.79 -16.98
N LEU A 192 9.45 -20.02 -16.78
CA LEU A 192 8.77 -20.09 -15.50
C LEU A 192 7.98 -21.40 -15.38
N THR A 193 8.25 -22.15 -14.31
CA THR A 193 7.42 -23.29 -13.89
C THR A 193 6.91 -23.04 -12.48
N VAL A 194 5.59 -22.99 -12.30
CA VAL A 194 4.90 -22.86 -11.01
C VAL A 194 4.04 -24.10 -10.78
N LYS A 195 4.29 -24.80 -9.67
CA LYS A 195 3.52 -25.96 -9.23
C LYS A 195 2.94 -25.71 -7.83
N ILE A 196 1.67 -26.06 -7.64
CA ILE A 196 0.91 -25.83 -6.41
C ILE A 196 0.22 -27.14 -6.03
N GLN A 197 0.46 -27.64 -4.82
CA GLN A 197 -0.07 -28.93 -4.30
C GLN A 197 0.15 -30.10 -5.30
N GLY A 198 1.30 -30.10 -5.97
CA GLY A 198 1.70 -31.08 -6.98
C GLY A 198 1.13 -30.86 -8.39
N GLN A 199 0.17 -29.96 -8.58
CA GLN A 199 -0.39 -29.62 -9.89
C GLN A 199 0.44 -28.55 -10.59
N VAL A 200 0.61 -28.65 -11.91
CA VAL A 200 1.29 -27.64 -12.73
C VAL A 200 0.31 -26.53 -13.07
N PHE A 201 0.64 -25.29 -12.70
CA PHE A 201 -0.24 -24.13 -12.86
C PHE A 201 0.21 -23.25 -14.03
N ILE A 202 1.50 -22.89 -14.03
CA ILE A 202 2.22 -22.29 -15.16
C ILE A 202 3.40 -23.20 -15.49
N ASP A 203 3.64 -23.44 -16.78
CA ASP A 203 4.86 -24.04 -17.29
C ASP A 203 5.06 -23.51 -18.72
N GLY A 204 6.09 -22.70 -18.95
CA GLY A 204 6.29 -22.02 -20.22
C GLY A 204 7.46 -21.05 -20.25
N GLU A 205 7.76 -20.53 -21.44
CA GLU A 205 8.84 -19.56 -21.64
C GLU A 205 8.36 -18.12 -21.41
N PHE A 206 9.22 -17.27 -20.82
CA PHE A 206 8.99 -15.83 -20.74
C PHE A 206 9.03 -15.19 -22.14
N CYS A 207 8.36 -14.04 -22.34
CA CYS A 207 8.42 -13.33 -23.63
C CYS A 207 9.81 -12.70 -23.90
N LYS A 208 10.53 -12.32 -22.83
CA LYS A 208 11.92 -11.84 -22.81
C LYS A 208 12.70 -12.50 -21.67
N SER A 209 14.02 -12.39 -21.70
CA SER A 209 14.88 -12.90 -20.62
C SER A 209 14.71 -12.14 -19.30
N VAL A 210 14.86 -12.85 -18.19
CA VAL A 210 14.80 -12.34 -16.80
C VAL A 210 16.11 -12.58 -16.06
N ASN A 211 16.37 -11.76 -15.06
CA ASN A 211 17.39 -12.01 -14.05
C ASN A 211 16.81 -12.93 -12.96
N SER A 212 16.92 -14.24 -13.18
CA SER A 212 16.39 -15.25 -12.26
C SER A 212 17.13 -15.37 -10.92
N PHE A 213 18.20 -14.59 -10.68
CA PHE A 213 18.89 -14.54 -9.39
C PHE A 213 18.29 -13.48 -8.46
N ASP A 214 17.98 -12.30 -9.00
CA ASP A 214 17.36 -11.20 -8.24
C ASP A 214 15.82 -11.29 -8.24
N SER A 215 15.22 -12.20 -9.03
CA SER A 215 13.78 -12.52 -8.99
C SER A 215 13.41 -13.31 -7.73
N VAL A 216 12.35 -12.90 -7.03
CA VAL A 216 11.90 -13.49 -5.76
C VAL A 216 10.41 -13.87 -5.77
N TRP A 217 9.97 -14.67 -4.80
CA TRP A 217 8.56 -15.00 -4.61
C TRP A 217 8.18 -15.09 -3.12
N SER A 218 6.91 -14.88 -2.83
CA SER A 218 6.33 -14.95 -1.48
C SER A 218 4.95 -15.62 -1.49
N ILE A 219 4.41 -15.89 -0.29
CA ILE A 219 3.01 -16.29 -0.09
C ILE A 219 2.35 -15.26 0.83
N GLU A 220 1.26 -14.64 0.37
CA GLU A 220 0.47 -13.68 1.15
C GLU A 220 -0.87 -14.28 1.58
N ASP A 221 -1.30 -13.96 2.81
CA ASP A 221 -2.48 -14.50 3.53
C ASP A 221 -2.58 -16.03 3.65
N GLY A 222 -1.65 -16.78 3.05
CA GLY A 222 -1.75 -18.22 2.82
C GLY A 222 -2.62 -18.59 1.62
N PHE A 223 -3.01 -17.64 0.75
CA PHE A 223 -3.87 -17.90 -0.43
C PHE A 223 -3.34 -17.28 -1.73
N ARG A 224 -2.44 -16.30 -1.65
CA ARG A 224 -1.80 -15.64 -2.79
C ARG A 224 -0.37 -16.11 -2.92
N ILE A 225 0.12 -16.29 -4.13
CA ILE A 225 1.54 -16.38 -4.44
C ILE A 225 1.89 -15.12 -5.24
N LEU A 226 2.85 -14.34 -4.75
CA LEU A 226 3.37 -13.18 -5.45
C LEU A 226 4.76 -13.52 -5.99
N LEU A 227 5.00 -13.26 -7.27
CA LEU A 227 6.32 -13.34 -7.90
C LEU A 227 6.75 -11.93 -8.32
N SER A 228 7.98 -11.57 -8.00
CA SER A 228 8.64 -10.32 -8.37
C SER A 228 9.82 -10.69 -9.27
N ILE A 229 9.75 -10.30 -10.54
CA ILE A 229 10.59 -10.84 -11.61
C ILE A 229 11.35 -9.71 -12.30
N GLU A 230 12.65 -9.59 -12.02
CA GLU A 230 13.52 -8.57 -12.60
C GLU A 230 13.84 -8.91 -14.06
N LYS A 231 13.60 -7.97 -14.97
CA LYS A 231 13.84 -8.15 -16.42
C LYS A 231 15.34 -8.06 -16.72
N SER A 232 15.84 -8.81 -17.71
CA SER A 232 17.22 -8.62 -18.19
C SER A 232 17.42 -7.32 -18.99
N GLU A 233 16.34 -6.73 -19.51
CA GLU A 233 16.36 -5.52 -20.35
C GLU A 233 15.21 -4.58 -19.94
N GLU A 234 15.50 -3.27 -19.92
CA GLU A 234 14.54 -2.20 -19.62
C GLU A 234 13.53 -2.03 -20.78
N LEU A 235 12.45 -2.82 -20.76
CA LEU A 235 11.44 -2.91 -21.83
C LEU A 235 10.03 -3.17 -21.28
N TRP A 236 9.01 -2.63 -21.95
CA TRP A 236 7.62 -3.08 -21.77
C TRP A 236 7.42 -4.47 -22.38
N TRP A 237 6.65 -5.32 -21.70
CA TRP A 237 6.28 -6.66 -22.15
C TRP A 237 4.82 -6.68 -22.60
N ASP A 238 4.51 -7.46 -23.64
CA ASP A 238 3.15 -7.72 -24.14
C ASP A 238 2.43 -8.80 -23.32
N CYS A 239 3.16 -9.85 -22.91
CA CYS A 239 2.68 -10.95 -22.06
C CYS A 239 3.80 -11.40 -21.12
N VAL A 240 3.45 -12.08 -20.02
CA VAL A 240 4.47 -12.71 -19.15
C VAL A 240 5.04 -13.96 -19.80
N ILE A 241 4.17 -14.84 -20.30
CA ILE A 241 4.51 -16.15 -20.87
C ILE A 241 4.11 -16.18 -22.34
N LYS A 242 4.99 -16.68 -23.21
CA LYS A 242 4.74 -16.79 -24.66
C LYS A 242 3.44 -17.56 -24.94
N GLY A 243 2.52 -16.96 -25.69
CA GLY A 243 1.25 -17.60 -26.06
C GLY A 243 0.14 -17.52 -25.00
N HIS A 244 0.37 -16.83 -23.87
CA HIS A 244 -0.72 -16.32 -23.04
C HIS A 244 -1.30 -15.02 -23.64
N GLU A 245 -2.36 -14.51 -23.02
CA GLU A 245 -3.01 -13.25 -23.40
C GLU A 245 -2.03 -12.07 -23.36
N THR A 246 -2.10 -11.21 -24.40
CA THR A 246 -1.23 -10.06 -24.62
C THR A 246 -1.96 -8.74 -24.44
N ILE A 247 -1.31 -7.74 -23.84
CA ILE A 247 -1.75 -6.33 -23.87
C ILE A 247 -1.16 -5.59 -25.07
N ASP A 248 -1.80 -4.52 -25.52
CA ASP A 248 -1.15 -3.56 -26.40
C ASP A 248 -0.17 -2.71 -25.58
N THR A 249 1.09 -2.69 -26.00
CA THR A 249 2.16 -1.93 -25.35
C THR A 249 2.32 -0.51 -25.92
N GLN A 250 1.57 -0.15 -26.96
CA GLN A 250 1.59 1.19 -27.56
C GLN A 250 0.68 2.19 -26.83
N GLU A 251 -0.41 1.72 -26.21
CA GLU A 251 -1.30 2.56 -25.37
C GLU A 251 -0.88 2.64 -23.90
N ILE A 252 0.18 1.94 -23.49
CA ILE A 252 0.79 2.09 -22.16
C ILE A 252 1.20 3.55 -21.95
N GLU A 253 0.75 4.18 -20.85
CA GLU A 253 1.18 5.53 -20.47
C GLU A 253 2.70 5.55 -20.25
N SER A 254 3.44 5.95 -21.28
CA SER A 254 4.91 5.97 -21.33
C SER A 254 5.53 7.13 -20.51
N VAL A 255 4.85 7.56 -19.45
CA VAL A 255 5.29 8.58 -18.50
C VAL A 255 6.29 7.97 -17.51
N LYS A 256 7.44 7.50 -18.05
CA LYS A 256 8.61 7.15 -17.23
C LYS A 256 8.94 8.36 -16.36
N ARG A 257 8.85 8.21 -15.04
CA ARG A 257 8.97 9.35 -14.13
C ARG A 257 10.41 9.87 -14.17
N LEU A 258 10.61 11.15 -13.89
CA LEU A 258 11.91 11.80 -14.13
C LEU A 258 13.02 11.18 -13.25
N ASP A 259 12.67 10.63 -12.09
CA ASP A 259 13.52 9.86 -11.17
C ASP A 259 13.88 8.43 -11.65
N GLU A 260 13.15 7.86 -12.62
CA GLU A 260 13.39 6.50 -13.16
C GLU A 260 14.46 6.46 -14.26
N PHE A 261 14.92 7.63 -14.71
CA PHE A 261 16.07 7.78 -15.61
C PHE A 261 17.39 7.79 -14.85
N SER A 262 18.50 7.40 -15.48
CA SER A 262 19.83 7.54 -14.86
C SER A 262 20.20 9.01 -14.64
N SER A 263 21.09 9.30 -13.68
CA SER A 263 21.54 10.67 -13.37
C SER A 263 22.10 11.44 -14.58
N SER A 264 22.58 10.74 -15.63
CA SER A 264 23.01 11.35 -16.88
C SER A 264 21.81 11.82 -17.73
N GLU A 265 20.84 10.92 -17.93
CA GLU A 265 19.61 11.18 -18.69
C GLU A 265 18.72 12.22 -18.00
N GLN A 266 18.60 12.18 -16.67
CA GLN A 266 17.91 13.21 -15.87
C GLN A 266 18.43 14.61 -16.19
N ASN A 267 19.75 14.78 -16.21
CA ASN A 267 20.39 16.06 -16.53
C ASN A 267 20.17 16.47 -17.99
N ALA A 268 20.16 15.52 -18.94
CA ALA A 268 19.84 15.78 -20.34
C ALA A 268 18.37 16.23 -20.52
N ILE A 269 17.41 15.55 -19.88
CA ILE A 269 15.99 15.87 -19.90
C ILE A 269 15.73 17.24 -19.26
N LEU A 270 16.30 17.50 -18.08
CA LEU A 270 16.20 18.81 -17.42
C LEU A 270 16.78 19.95 -18.27
N LYS A 271 17.87 19.70 -18.99
CA LYS A 271 18.44 20.66 -19.95
C LYS A 271 17.50 20.92 -21.12
N LEU A 272 16.94 19.88 -21.75
CA LEU A 272 15.96 20.04 -22.85
C LEU A 272 14.71 20.80 -22.40
N ILE A 273 14.17 20.49 -21.21
CA ILE A 273 13.04 21.22 -20.61
C ILE A 273 13.39 22.69 -20.36
N LYS A 274 14.61 23.00 -19.93
CA LYS A 274 15.09 24.38 -19.76
C LYS A 274 15.22 25.09 -21.10
N ASP A 275 15.93 24.50 -22.06
CA ASP A 275 16.18 25.09 -23.39
C ASP A 275 14.84 25.36 -24.13
N HIS A 276 13.82 24.52 -23.93
CA HIS A 276 12.46 24.74 -24.44
C HIS A 276 11.71 25.86 -23.69
N LYS A 277 11.81 25.92 -22.36
CA LYS A 277 11.23 27.01 -21.54
C LYS A 277 11.87 28.37 -21.81
N ASP A 278 13.15 28.42 -22.16
CA ASP A 278 13.83 29.67 -22.45
C ASP A 278 13.58 30.11 -23.90
N LYS A 279 13.46 29.19 -24.88
CA LYS A 279 12.96 29.52 -26.24
C LYS A 279 11.54 30.11 -26.22
N ASN A 280 10.62 29.50 -25.49
CA ASN A 280 9.21 29.94 -25.41
C ASN A 280 8.99 31.18 -24.51
N LYS A 281 10.06 31.90 -24.14
CA LYS A 281 10.00 33.25 -23.52
C LYS A 281 10.45 34.38 -24.46
N PHE A 282 10.89 34.05 -25.67
CA PHE A 282 11.33 35.01 -26.69
C PHE A 282 10.47 34.95 -27.97
N GLN A 283 9.21 34.51 -27.82
CA GLN A 283 8.10 34.67 -28.76
C GLN A 283 6.93 35.36 -28.03
#